data_AF-A0A183LH24-F1
#
_entry.id   AF-A0A183LH24-F1
#
_cell.length_a   1.000
_cell.length_b   1.000
_cell.length_c   1.000
_cell.angle_alpha   90.00
_cell.angle_beta   90.00
_cell.angle_gamma   90.00
#
_symmetry.space_group_name_H-M   'P 1'
#
loop_
_entity.id
_entity.type
_entity.pdbx_description
1 polymer ?
#
loop_
_entity_poly.entity_id
_entity_poly.type
_entity_poly.pdbx_seq_one_letter_code
_entity_poly.pdbx_strand_id
1 'polypeptide(L)' 'MFMRIHATKVSWSESTYDVILDIGPISIDVRNPRTGELWKTYDFKDIECISKINDTSNGVAIIHGGFGHIVS' A
#
# COMPACT_ATOMS: atom_id res chain seq x y z
N MET A 1 -13.09 9.48 -9.44
CA MET A 1 -12.35 8.48 -10.24
C MET A 1 -11.52 7.68 -9.27
N PHE A 2 -11.61 6.34 -9.32
CA PHE A 2 -10.75 5.47 -8.51
C PHE A 2 -9.56 5.05 -9.37
N MET A 3 -8.35 5.13 -8.83
CA MET A 3 -7.15 4.67 -9.52
C MET A 3 -6.75 3.31 -8.95
N ARG A 4 -6.65 2.30 -9.82
CA ARG A 4 -6.27 0.94 -9.46
C ARG A 4 -4.82 0.69 -9.88
N ILE A 5 -3.98 0.31 -8.95
CA ILE A 5 -2.56 0.01 -9.19
C ILE A 5 -2.26 -1.42 -8.76
N HIS A 6 -1.58 -2.18 -9.63
CA HIS A 6 -0.96 -3.45 -9.25
C HIS A 6 0.38 -3.15 -8.57
N ALA A 7 0.57 -3.71 -7.38
CA ALA A 7 1.78 -3.50 -6.60
C ALA A 7 2.18 -4.78 -5.87
N THR A 8 3.40 -4.83 -5.38
CA THR A 8 3.92 -5.85 -4.49
C THR A 8 4.09 -5.26 -3.10
N LYS A 9 3.39 -5.82 -2.11
CA LYS A 9 3.56 -5.49 -0.70
C LYS A 9 4.74 -6.27 -0.13
N VAL A 10 5.64 -5.59 0.57
CA VAL A 10 6.73 -6.21 1.33
C VAL A 10 6.35 -6.25 2.81
N SER A 11 6.44 -7.42 3.44
CA SER A 11 6.24 -7.57 4.89
C SER A 11 7.52 -7.31 5.67
N TRP A 12 7.38 -7.13 6.98
CA TRP A 12 8.51 -7.05 7.93
C TRP A 12 9.34 -8.34 8.02
N SER A 13 8.80 -9.46 7.53
CA SER A 13 9.52 -10.74 7.39
C SER A 13 10.16 -10.92 6.01
N GLU A 14 10.30 -9.82 5.25
CA GLU A 14 10.85 -9.80 3.88
C GLU A 14 10.05 -10.65 2.86
N SER A 15 8.85 -11.09 3.24
CA SER A 15 7.95 -11.82 2.34
C SER A 15 7.21 -10.84 1.43
N THR A 16 7.04 -11.22 0.17
CA THR A 16 6.38 -10.39 -0.83
C THR A 16 5.02 -10.96 -1.21
N TYR A 17 4.04 -10.07 -1.41
CA TYR A 17 2.67 -10.41 -1.77
C TYR A 17 2.18 -9.50 -2.88
N ASP A 18 1.62 -10.07 -3.94
CA ASP A 18 0.92 -9.29 -4.96
C ASP A 18 -0.36 -8.70 -4.35
N VAL A 19 -0.56 -7.39 -4.56
CA VAL A 19 -1.71 -6.63 -4.07
C VAL A 19 -2.26 -5.71 -5.14
N ILE A 20 -3.53 -5.35 -4.98
CA ILE A 20 -4.15 -4.24 -5.69
C ILE A 20 -4.30 -3.07 -4.71
N LEU A 21 -3.81 -1.90 -5.11
CA LEU A 21 -4.07 -0.64 -4.43
C LEU A 21 -5.20 0.08 -5.14
N ASP A 22 -6.37 0.11 -4.51
CA ASP A 22 -7.51 0.90 -4.95
C ASP A 22 -7.45 2.27 -4.25
N ILE A 23 -6.96 3.28 -4.97
CA ILE A 23 -6.81 4.64 -4.46
C ILE A 23 -8.10 5.40 -4.75
N GLY A 24 -8.82 5.67 -3.67
CA GLY A 24 -10.04 6.46 -3.67
C GLY A 24 -9.81 7.92 -3.29
N PRO A 25 -10.89 8.69 -3.14
CA PRO A 25 -10.81 10.11 -2.77
C PRO A 25 -10.42 10.33 -1.31
N ILE A 26 -10.60 9.34 -0.43
CA ILE A 26 -10.39 9.49 1.02
C ILE A 26 -9.43 8.44 1.61
N SER A 27 -9.11 7.39 0.86
CA SER A 27 -8.37 6.25 1.37
C SER A 27 -7.64 5.46 0.27
N ILE A 28 -6.72 4.61 0.70
CA ILE A 28 -6.08 3.57 -0.11
C ILE A 28 -6.52 2.21 0.43
N ASP A 29 -7.20 1.44 -0.40
CA ASP A 29 -7.57 0.06 -0.10
C ASP A 29 -6.52 -0.91 -0.66
N VAL A 30 -6.02 -1.83 0.17
CA VAL A 30 -5.15 -2.94 -0.23
C VAL A 30 -6.00 -4.19 -0.35
N ARG A 31 -6.04 -4.78 -1.55
CA ARG A 31 -6.86 -5.96 -1.85
C ARG A 31 -6.03 -7.11 -2.39
N ASN A 32 -6.51 -8.33 -2.13
CA ASN A 32 -6.02 -9.53 -2.77
C ASN A 32 -6.33 -9.49 -4.27
N PRO A 33 -5.34 -9.65 -5.17
CA PRO A 33 -5.56 -9.58 -6.61
C PRO A 33 -6.37 -10.76 -7.17
N ARG A 34 -6.36 -11.91 -6.49
CA ARG A 34 -7.06 -13.13 -6.94
C ARG A 34 -8.50 -13.18 -6.44
N THR A 35 -8.73 -12.83 -5.17
CA THR A 35 -10.05 -12.97 -4.53
C THR A 35 -10.81 -11.65 -4.43
N GLY A 36 -10.14 -10.50 -4.58
CA GLY A 36 -10.73 -9.18 -4.36
C GLY A 36 -10.97 -8.82 -2.89
N GLU A 37 -10.58 -9.72 -1.97
CA GLU A 37 -10.70 -9.54 -0.53
C GLU A 37 -9.95 -8.28 -0.07
N LEU A 38 -10.59 -7.46 0.76
CA LEU A 38 -9.98 -6.29 1.36
C LEU A 38 -9.10 -6.70 2.54
N TRP A 39 -7.79 -6.49 2.41
CA TRP A 39 -6.83 -6.78 3.48
C TRP A 39 -6.60 -5.60 4.41
N LYS A 40 -6.62 -4.38 3.87
CA LYS A 40 -6.37 -3.17 4.67
C LYS A 40 -6.95 -1.94 3.98
N THR A 41 -7.34 -0.95 4.77
CA THR A 41 -7.64 0.41 4.32
C THR A 41 -6.75 1.37 5.08
N TYR A 42 -6.17 2.34 4.37
CA TYR A 42 -5.46 3.49 4.94
C TYR A 42 -6.23 4.75 4.61
N ASP A 43 -6.89 5.35 5.60
CA ASP A 43 -7.57 6.63 5.41
C ASP A 43 -6.52 7.75 5.30
N PHE A 44 -6.66 8.65 4.33
CA PHE A 44 -5.67 9.72 4.10
C PHE A 44 -5.49 10.63 5.31
N LYS A 45 -6.53 10.82 6.13
CA LYS A 45 -6.46 11.62 7.37
C LYS A 45 -5.53 11.00 8.43
N ASP A 46 -5.27 9.69 8.34
CA ASP A 46 -4.48 8.93 9.31
C ASP A 46 -3.11 8.54 8.73
N ILE A 47 -2.84 8.85 7.45
CA ILE A 47 -1.52 8.69 6.84
C ILE A 47 -0.65 9.87 7.27
N GLU A 48 0.45 9.55 7.94
CA GLU A 48 1.42 10.53 8.43
C GLU A 48 2.33 11.02 7.30
N CYS A 49 2.71 10.12 6.39
CA CYS A 49 3.62 10.42 5.28
C CYS A 49 3.53 9.35 4.19
N ILE A 50 3.81 9.73 2.94
CA ILE A 50 4.13 8.80 1.86
C ILE A 50 5.56 9.12 1.41
N SER A 51 6.49 8.19 1.61
CA SER A 51 7.91 8.39 1.29
C SER A 51 8.36 7.44 0.20
N LYS A 52 9.14 7.94 -0.76
CA LYS A 52 9.84 7.07 -1.72
C LYS A 52 10.92 6.27 -0.99
N ILE A 53 11.10 5.02 -1.39
CA ILE A 53 12.18 4.15 -0.91
C ILE A 53 13.22 4.07 -2.02
N ASN A 54 14.47 4.41 -1.70
CA ASN A 54 15.54 4.45 -2.70
C ASN A 54 16.07 3.06 -3.08
N ASP A 55 15.96 2.09 -2.15
CA ASP A 55 16.54 0.75 -2.30
C ASP A 55 15.62 -0.21 -3.07
N THR A 56 14.43 0.23 -3.48
CA THR A 56 13.48 -0.58 -4.25
C THR A 56 13.02 0.22 -5.46
N SER A 57 13.11 -0.35 -6.67
CA SER A 57 12.67 0.32 -7.89
C SER A 57 11.17 0.65 -7.80
N ASN A 58 10.83 1.93 -7.71
CA ASN A 58 9.46 2.45 -7.56
C ASN A 58 8.75 2.12 -6.22
N GLY A 59 9.51 1.70 -5.20
CA GLY A 59 8.97 1.46 -3.87
C GLY A 59 8.55 2.74 -3.16
N VAL A 60 7.41 2.69 -2.48
CA VAL A 60 6.94 3.73 -1.55
C VAL A 60 6.56 3.12 -0.21
N ALA A 61 6.80 3.86 0.86
CA ALA A 61 6.35 3.57 2.20
C ALA A 61 5.16 4.45 2.55
N ILE A 62 4.03 3.83 2.89
CA ILE A 62 2.88 4.49 3.50
C ILE A 62 3.10 4.47 5.01
N ILE A 63 3.32 5.63 5.63
CA ILE A 63 3.53 5.75 7.07
C ILE A 63 2.18 5.98 7.74
N HIS A 64 1.79 5.07 8.63
CA HIS A 64 0.50 5.10 9.31
C HIS A 64 0.63 4.49 10.71
N GLY A 65 0.27 5.25 11.75
CA GLY A 65 0.35 4.81 13.14
C GLY A 65 1.79 4.57 13.61
N GLY A 66 2.75 5.35 13.10
CA GLY A 66 4.17 5.23 13.39
C GLY A 66 4.91 4.09 12.68
N PHE A 67 4.25 3.34 11.79
CA PHE A 67 4.85 2.22 11.05
C PHE A 67 4.87 2.47 9.54
N GLY A 68 5.96 2.06 8.88
CA GLY A 68 6.09 2.11 7.43
C GLY A 68 5.56 0.84 6.77
N HIS A 69 4.62 1.00 5.83
CA HIS A 69 4.07 -0.08 5.03
C HIS A 69 4.57 0.04 3.59
N ILE A 70 5.45 -0.87 3.19
CA ILE A 70 6.15 -0.84 1.91
C ILE A 70 5.29 -1.49 0.81
N VAL A 71 5.16 -0.78 -0.31
CA VAL A 71 4.56 -1.25 -1.56
C VAL A 71 5.43 -0.80 -2.75
N SER A 72 5.61 -1.66 -3.76
CA SER A 72 6.45 -1.42 -4.94
C SER A 72 5.81 -1.85 -6.24
#